data_AF-H1W4A7-F1
#
_entry.id   AF-H1W4A7-F1
#
_cell.length_a   1.000
_cell.length_b   1.000
_cell.length_c   1.000
_cell.angle_alpha   90.00
_cell.angle_beta   90.00
_cell.angle_gamma   90.00
#
_symmetry.space_group_name_H-M   'P 1'
#
loop_
_entity.id
_entity.type
_entity.pdbx_description
1 polymer ?
#
loop_
_entity_poly.entity_id
_entity_poly.type
_entity_poly.pdbx_seq_one_letter_code
_entity_poly.pdbx_strand_id
1 'polypeptide(L)'
;MSAQIEARSLASLNYLAANPPQYPHKPAEQRQDPLTLYISRVPGTRDVILTTSKPHLKNVTSEDVANSFYYIHLERPDDGGHPYNPSLMSPPLQPLSSSLTTCATRTRPGRVRTAPA
;
A
#
# COMPACT_ATOMS: atom_id res chain seq x y z
N MET A 1 2.19 14.91 3.13
CA MET A 1 1.90 14.78 1.69
C MET A 1 3.23 14.62 0.96
N SER A 2 3.60 13.38 0.66
CA SER A 2 4.77 13.04 -0.15
C SER A 2 4.48 13.38 -1.60
N ALA A 3 5.23 14.31 -2.19
CA ALA A 3 5.14 14.59 -3.62
C ALA A 3 5.70 13.38 -4.37
N GLN A 4 4.83 12.52 -4.92
CA GLN A 4 5.25 11.44 -5.79
C GLN A 4 5.85 12.04 -7.07
N ILE A 5 7.11 11.70 -7.34
CA ILE A 5 7.82 12.13 -8.54
C ILE A 5 7.48 11.12 -9.63
N GLU A 6 6.55 11.48 -10.50
CA GLU A 6 6.19 10.69 -11.68
C GLU A 6 6.87 11.28 -12.93
N ALA A 7 7.61 10.44 -13.65
CA ALA A 7 8.27 10.85 -14.87
C ALA A 7 7.31 10.74 -16.06
N ARG A 8 7.10 11.87 -16.76
CA ARG A 8 6.23 11.94 -17.95
C ARG A 8 6.90 11.44 -19.24
N SER A 9 8.20 11.08 -19.18
CA SER A 9 8.97 10.59 -20.32
C SER A 9 10.14 9.71 -19.88
N LEU A 10 10.63 8.84 -20.79
CA LEU A 10 11.79 7.97 -20.55
C LEU A 10 13.08 8.78 -20.32
N ALA A 11 13.25 9.90 -21.03
CA ALA A 11 14.37 10.82 -20.80
C ALA A 11 14.35 11.39 -19.37
N SER A 12 13.16 11.71 -18.84
CA SER A 12 12.99 12.17 -17.45
C SER A 12 13.34 11.10 -16.43
N LEU A 13 13.01 9.82 -16.70
CA LEU A 13 13.43 8.69 -15.85
C LEU A 13 14.96 8.58 -15.79
N ASN A 14 15.62 8.59 -16.95
CA ASN A 14 17.08 8.49 -17.02
C ASN A 14 17.76 9.68 -16.31
N TYR A 15 17.20 10.88 -16.45
CA TYR A 15 17.70 12.06 -15.76
C TYR A 15 17.59 11.95 -14.24
N LEU A 16 16.45 11.48 -13.71
CA LEU A 16 16.27 11.25 -12.27
C LEU A 16 17.13 10.11 -11.74
N ALA A 17 17.33 9.06 -12.52
CA ALA A 17 18.23 7.96 -12.16
C ALA A 17 19.69 8.41 -12.09
N ALA A 18 20.10 9.29 -13.01
CA ALA A 18 21.44 9.91 -13.01
C ALA A 18 21.61 10.97 -11.91
N ASN A 19 20.52 11.62 -11.49
CA ASN A 19 20.51 12.69 -10.49
C ASN A 19 19.46 12.39 -9.40
N PRO A 20 19.73 11.44 -8.50
CA PRO A 20 18.78 11.09 -7.46
C PRO A 20 18.50 12.32 -6.58
N PRO A 21 17.23 12.56 -6.17
CA PRO A 21 16.90 13.70 -5.32
C PRO A 21 17.61 13.58 -3.97
N GLN A 22 18.09 14.72 -3.48
CA GLN A 22 18.77 14.79 -2.19
C GLN A 22 17.73 14.88 -1.07
N TYR A 23 17.85 14.00 -0.07
CA TYR A 23 17.03 14.04 1.14
C TYR A 23 17.72 14.85 2.23
N PRO A 24 16.98 15.59 3.09
CA PRO A 24 15.52 15.76 3.14
C PRO A 24 14.97 16.77 2.12
N HIS A 25 13.73 16.56 1.65
CA HIS A 25 13.11 17.36 0.57
C HIS A 25 12.73 18.78 0.98
N LYS A 26 12.50 19.03 2.28
CA LYS A 26 12.21 20.38 2.78
C LYS A 26 13.43 20.92 3.52
N PRO A 27 13.81 22.19 3.29
CA PRO A 27 14.94 22.81 3.99
C PRO A 27 14.71 22.94 5.51
N ALA A 28 13.45 22.87 5.96
CA ALA A 28 13.08 22.83 7.38
C ALA A 28 12.93 21.40 7.96
N GLU A 29 12.97 20.36 7.13
CA GLU A 29 12.96 18.98 7.62
C GLU A 29 14.35 18.60 8.10
N GLN A 30 14.42 18.10 9.33
CA GLN A 30 15.66 17.57 9.87
C GLN A 30 16.03 16.28 9.13
N ARG A 31 17.31 16.15 8.79
CA ARG A 31 17.87 14.95 8.18
C ARG A 31 17.60 13.77 9.13
N GLN A 32 16.83 12.80 8.66
CA GLN A 32 16.55 11.59 9.42
C GLN A 32 17.79 10.70 9.43
N ASP A 33 18.04 10.04 10.55
CA ASP A 33 19.13 9.08 10.65
C ASP A 33 18.83 7.84 9.79
N PRO A 34 19.85 7.24 9.15
CA PRO A 34 19.68 6.04 8.36
C PRO A 34 19.18 4.88 9.23
N LEU A 35 18.10 4.24 8.78
CA LEU A 35 17.52 3.09 9.47
C LEU A 35 18.23 1.80 9.04
N THR A 36 18.74 1.02 10.01
CA THR A 36 19.30 -0.31 9.71
C THR A 36 18.18 -1.34 9.73
N LEU A 37 18.00 -2.05 8.62
CA LEU A 37 17.04 -3.15 8.50
C LEU A 37 17.79 -4.48 8.35
N TYR A 38 17.51 -5.41 9.25
CA TYR A 38 18.01 -6.77 9.20
C TYR A 38 17.07 -7.65 8.38
N ILE A 39 17.68 -8.50 7.54
CA ILE A 39 16.98 -9.46 6.70
C ILE A 39 16.95 -10.79 7.41
N SER A 40 15.76 -11.30 7.72
CA SER A 40 15.60 -12.58 8.42
C SER A 40 14.55 -13.45 7.75
N ARG A 41 14.77 -14.77 7.72
CA ARG A 41 13.77 -15.70 7.18
C ARG A 41 12.80 -16.15 8.25
N VAL A 42 11.53 -16.25 7.89
CA VAL A 42 10.49 -16.83 8.74
C VAL A 42 10.66 -18.35 8.76
N PRO A 43 10.64 -19.00 9.94
CA PRO A 43 10.70 -20.45 10.01
C PRO A 43 9.44 -21.08 9.44
N GLY A 44 9.58 -22.20 8.71
CA GLY A 44 8.45 -22.94 8.15
C GLY A 44 7.92 -22.41 6.82
N THR A 45 8.20 -21.15 6.46
CA THR A 45 7.88 -20.60 5.14
C THR A 45 9.16 -20.17 4.41
N ARG A 46 9.03 -19.75 3.14
CA ARG A 46 10.13 -19.14 2.37
C ARG A 46 10.12 -17.61 2.46
N ASP A 47 9.39 -17.09 3.44
CA ASP A 47 9.15 -15.66 3.57
C ASP A 47 10.32 -14.98 4.27
N VAL A 48 10.47 -13.70 3.95
CA VAL A 48 11.54 -12.86 4.46
C VAL A 48 10.92 -11.64 5.12
N ILE A 49 11.41 -11.28 6.28
CA ILE A 49 11.04 -10.06 6.98
C ILE A 49 12.20 -9.08 7.03
N LEU A 50 11.87 -7.79 6.97
CA LEU A 50 12.79 -6.69 7.23
C LEU A 50 12.40 -6.01 8.55
N THR A 51 13.30 -6.01 9.52
CA THR A 51 13.07 -5.44 10.86
C THR A 51 14.26 -4.62 11.32
N THR A 52 14.02 -3.61 12.17
CA THR A 52 15.08 -2.82 12.81
C THR A 52 15.68 -3.51 14.03
N SER A 53 14.93 -4.44 14.61
CA SER A 53 15.38 -5.24 15.75
C SER A 53 16.45 -6.22 15.30
N LYS A 54 17.50 -6.36 16.11
CA LYS A 54 18.57 -7.31 15.80
C LYS A 54 18.00 -8.73 15.84
N PRO A 55 18.06 -9.49 14.75
CA PRO A 55 17.43 -10.80 14.71
C PRO A 55 18.14 -11.78 15.63
N HIS A 56 17.36 -12.63 16.27
CA HIS A 56 17.88 -13.67 17.14
C HIS A 56 18.70 -14.70 16.36
N LEU A 57 19.83 -15.11 16.93
CA LEU A 57 20.78 -16.06 16.32
C LEU A 57 20.19 -17.44 16.02
N LYS A 58 19.13 -17.81 16.74
CA LYS A 58 18.61 -19.18 16.69
C LYS A 58 17.34 -19.35 15.90
N ASN A 59 16.43 -18.36 15.82
CA ASN A 59 15.25 -18.34 14.96
C ASN A 59 14.49 -17.01 15.07
N VAL A 60 13.71 -16.67 14.04
CA VAL A 60 12.74 -15.56 14.07
C VAL A 60 11.49 -15.98 14.84
N THR A 61 11.02 -15.12 15.75
CA THR A 61 9.81 -15.35 16.55
C THR A 61 8.57 -14.71 15.92
N SER A 62 7.37 -15.08 16.38
CA SER A 62 6.12 -14.45 15.94
C SER A 62 6.08 -12.95 16.24
N GLU A 63 6.72 -12.52 17.33
CA GLU A 63 6.84 -11.11 17.69
C GLU A 63 7.75 -10.35 16.70
N ASP A 64 8.86 -10.95 16.27
CA ASP A 64 9.73 -10.36 15.25
C ASP A 64 9.00 -10.16 13.92
N VAL A 65 8.09 -11.07 13.57
CA VAL A 65 7.23 -10.94 12.37
C VAL A 65 6.21 -9.82 12.56
N ALA A 66 5.54 -9.75 13.70
CA ALA A 66 4.56 -8.70 14.00
C ALA A 66 5.19 -7.29 14.05
N ASN A 67 6.43 -7.19 14.55
CA ASN A 67 7.21 -5.96 14.64
C ASN A 67 8.08 -5.70 13.40
N SER A 68 7.87 -6.44 12.31
CA SER A 68 8.58 -6.21 11.05
C SER A 68 8.01 -5.00 10.30
N PHE A 69 8.88 -4.29 9.57
CA PHE A 69 8.47 -3.17 8.70
C PHE A 69 7.99 -3.66 7.34
N TYR A 70 8.59 -4.75 6.85
CA TYR A 70 8.24 -5.33 5.57
C TYR A 70 8.18 -6.85 5.65
N TYR A 71 7.15 -7.40 5.01
CA TYR A 71 6.96 -8.82 4.79
C TYR A 71 7.07 -9.11 3.30
N ILE A 72 7.99 -9.99 2.91
CA ILE A 72 8.25 -10.35 1.52
C ILE A 72 7.90 -11.82 1.36
N HIS A 73 6.83 -12.06 0.61
CA HIS A 73 6.37 -13.40 0.23
C HIS A 73 6.78 -13.69 -1.21
N LEU A 74 7.41 -14.84 -1.44
CA LEU A 74 7.71 -15.32 -2.79
C LEU A 74 6.61 -16.29 -3.22
N GLU A 75 5.68 -15.80 -4.04
CA GLU A 75 4.59 -16.61 -4.59
C GLU A 75 5.14 -17.62 -5.62
N ARG A 76 4.81 -18.90 -5.44
CA ARG A 76 5.11 -19.96 -6.41
C ARG A 76 3.80 -20.48 -7.01
N PRO A 77 3.83 -20.99 -8.25
CA PRO A 77 2.64 -21.60 -8.84
C PRO A 77 2.16 -22.85 -8.07
N ASP A 78 3.02 -23.48 -7.26
CA ASP A 78 2.67 -24.60 -6.37
C ASP A 78 2.05 -24.16 -5.04
N ASP A 79 2.32 -22.92 -4.63
CA ASP A 79 1.67 -22.27 -3.49
C ASP A 79 0.30 -21.80 -3.97
N GLY A 80 -0.63 -22.75 -4.12
CA GLY A 80 -1.96 -22.57 -4.72
C GLY A 80 -2.59 -21.23 -4.38
N GLY A 81 -2.45 -20.28 -5.31
CA GLY A 81 -2.79 -18.88 -5.10
C GLY A 81 -4.26 -18.76 -4.72
N HIS A 82 -4.52 -18.42 -3.47
CA HIS A 82 -5.73 -17.67 -3.19
C HIS A 82 -5.38 -16.23 -3.59
N PRO A 83 -5.86 -15.72 -4.74
CA PRO A 83 -5.69 -14.30 -5.04
C PRO A 83 -6.26 -13.55 -3.84
N TYR A 84 -5.50 -12.59 -3.31
CA TYR A 84 -5.95 -11.67 -2.28
C TYR A 84 -7.44 -11.34 -2.48
N ASN A 85 -8.31 -11.91 -1.65
CA ASN A 85 -9.72 -11.55 -1.64
C ASN A 85 -9.88 -10.47 -0.57
N PRO A 86 -9.99 -9.19 -0.96
CA PRO A 86 -10.15 -8.10 0.00
C PRO A 86 -11.43 -8.24 0.85
N SER A 87 -12.32 -9.20 0.56
CA SER A 87 -13.54 -9.48 1.31
C SER A 87 -13.34 -10.16 2.67
N LEU A 88 -12.17 -10.76 2.95
CA LEU A 88 -11.89 -11.36 4.26
C LEU A 88 -11.37 -10.34 5.29
N MET A 89 -11.12 -9.09 4.87
CA MET A 89 -10.96 -7.98 5.79
C MET A 89 -12.35 -7.58 6.28
N SER A 90 -12.82 -8.19 7.36
CA SER A 90 -14.06 -7.77 8.02
C SER A 90 -14.00 -6.27 8.30
N PRO A 91 -14.93 -5.44 7.78
CA PRO A 91 -14.95 -4.03 8.10
C PRO A 91 -15.16 -3.85 9.62
N PRO A 92 -14.62 -2.78 10.22
CA PRO A 92 -14.88 -2.49 11.62
C PRO A 92 -16.40 -2.39 11.83
N LEU A 93 -16.91 -3.08 12.87
CA LEU A 93 -18.32 -3.10 13.22
C LEU A 93 -18.87 -1.67 13.28
N GLN A 94 -19.69 -1.30 12.29
CA GLN A 94 -20.42 -0.05 12.32
C GLN A 94 -21.54 -0.17 13.35
N PRO A 95 -21.76 0.84 14.22
CA PRO A 95 -22.89 0.82 15.13
C PRO A 95 -24.19 0.88 14.33
N LEU A 96 -25.08 -0.06 14.66
CA LEU A 96 -26.42 -0.24 14.12
C LEU A 96 -27.22 1.06 14.25
N SER A 97 -27.43 1.79 13.15
CA SER A 97 -28.43 2.86 13.09
C SER A 97 -29.50 2.46 12.09
N SER A 98 -30.52 1.83 12.63
CA SER A 98 -31.83 1.62 12.04
C SER A 98 -32.47 2.95 11.65
N SER A 99 -32.86 3.10 10.39
CA SER A 99 -34.12 3.75 9.97
C SER A 99 -34.36 3.55 8.48
N LEU A 100 -35.32 2.69 8.20
CA LEU A 100 -35.99 2.51 6.91
C LEU A 100 -36.58 3.84 6.43
N THR A 101 -36.55 4.12 5.12
CA THR A 101 -37.71 4.61 4.34
C THR A 101 -37.37 4.62 2.83
N THR A 102 -37.93 3.62 2.15
CA THR A 102 -38.66 3.67 0.88
C THR A 102 -37.97 4.16 -0.41
N CYS A 103 -37.79 3.18 -1.29
CA CYS A 103 -37.53 3.29 -2.72
C CYS A 103 -38.68 3.99 -3.47
N ALA A 104 -38.36 4.84 -4.44
CA ALA A 104 -39.28 5.14 -5.55
C ALA A 104 -38.51 5.34 -6.86
N THR A 105 -38.74 4.40 -7.77
CA THR A 105 -38.36 4.34 -9.19
C THR A 105 -39.18 5.32 -10.03
N ARG A 106 -38.60 5.98 -11.07
CA ARG A 106 -39.02 5.87 -12.49
C ARG A 106 -38.38 6.90 -13.46
N THR A 107 -37.79 6.35 -14.52
CA THR A 107 -37.83 6.72 -15.96
C THR A 107 -37.62 8.16 -16.46
N ARG A 108 -36.60 8.30 -17.33
CA ARG A 108 -36.45 9.27 -18.45
C ARG A 108 -37.65 9.21 -19.43
N PRO A 109 -38.02 10.28 -20.16
CA PRO A 109 -37.33 10.65 -21.42
C PRO A 109 -37.29 12.17 -21.73
N GLY A 110 -36.62 12.53 -22.83
CA GLY A 110 -36.03 13.84 -23.09
C GLY A 110 -36.96 14.98 -23.53
N ARG A 111 -36.34 16.16 -23.73
CA ARG A 111 -36.95 17.28 -24.44
C ARG A 111 -35.89 18.15 -25.12
N VAL A 112 -36.13 18.36 -26.41
CA VAL A 112 -35.41 19.14 -27.42
C VAL A 112 -35.20 20.59 -26.96
N ARG A 113 -33.99 21.14 -27.13
CA ARG A 113 -33.72 22.59 -27.01
C ARG A 113 -33.75 23.21 -28.41
N THR A 114 -34.76 24.01 -28.68
CA THR A 114 -34.80 24.97 -29.79
C THR A 114 -34.12 26.27 -29.38
N ALA A 115 -33.34 26.86 -30.29
CA ALA A 115 -32.82 28.23 -30.22
C ALA A 115 -33.95 29.26 -30.32
N PRO A 116 -33.68 30.54 -29.99
CA PRO A 116 -33.73 31.51 -31.07
C PRO A 116 -32.73 32.68 -30.98
N ALA A 117 -32.48 33.22 -32.20
CA ALA A 117 -32.15 34.59 -32.63
C ALA A 117 -31.00 35.35 -31.96
#